data_AF-A0A3B9J4C1-F1
#
_entry.id   AF-A0A3B9J4C1-F1
#
_cell.length_a   1.000
_cell.length_b   1.000
_cell.length_c   1.000
_cell.angle_alpha   90.00
_cell.angle_beta   90.00
_cell.angle_gamma   90.00
#
_symmetry.space_group_name_H-M   'P 1'
#
loop_
_entity.id
_entity.type
_entity.pdbx_description
1 polymer ?
#
loop_
_entity_poly.entity_id
_entity_poly.type
_entity_poly.pdbx_seq_one_letter_code
_entity_poly.pdbx_strand_id
1 'polypeptide(L)'
;WDPVENASLLPWLTGTAFLHSVIVQERRGMLRVWNLSLLLATFALTIFGTFLTRSGVIDSVHEFSASSLGPLLLGLFATIVILSVALVGWRGDQLRSPGSIDSPVSREGAFLANNLLFTLVAFIILLGTVFPLIVEAINNDQLAVGRPYFDRMLLPLGIALLLVMGVAPLLTWRSTNGHLLGTRALGPAALGALTMAAAVWLGAEGLGPVLGIA
;
A
#
# COMPACT_ATOMS: atom_id res chain seq x y z
N TRP A 1 -14.77 -3.48 4.54
CA TRP A 1 -14.24 -2.30 5.27
C TRP A 1 -14.68 -2.41 6.70
N ASP A 2 -13.98 -3.27 7.41
CA ASP A 2 -14.10 -3.47 8.84
C ASP A 2 -12.77 -3.03 9.47
N PRO A 3 -12.76 -2.32 10.62
CA PRO A 3 -11.53 -1.78 11.20
C PRO A 3 -10.45 -2.83 11.47
N VAL A 4 -10.83 -4.06 11.85
CA VAL A 4 -9.89 -5.17 12.10
C VAL A 4 -9.29 -5.65 10.78
N GLU A 5 -10.12 -5.87 9.76
CA GLU A 5 -9.63 -6.23 8.41
C GLU A 5 -8.66 -5.17 7.87
N ASN A 6 -9.03 -3.90 8.00
CA ASN A 6 -8.21 -2.76 7.58
C ASN A 6 -6.85 -2.77 8.29
N ALA A 7 -6.86 -2.95 9.61
CA ALA A 7 -5.65 -3.01 10.42
C ALA A 7 -4.73 -4.17 10.00
N SER A 8 -5.30 -5.32 9.67
CA SER A 8 -4.56 -6.48 9.19
C SER A 8 -3.94 -6.26 7.80
N LEU A 9 -4.55 -5.43 6.95
CA LEU A 9 -4.09 -5.14 5.60
C LEU A 9 -2.90 -4.17 5.57
N LEU A 10 -2.78 -3.26 6.55
CA LEU A 10 -1.75 -2.22 6.57
C LEU A 10 -0.30 -2.75 6.51
N PRO A 11 0.12 -3.74 7.33
CA PRO A 11 1.47 -4.31 7.24
C PRO A 11 1.74 -4.99 5.89
N TRP A 12 0.73 -5.60 5.28
CA TRP A 12 0.88 -6.22 3.97
C TRP A 12 1.17 -5.17 2.90
N LEU A 13 0.46 -4.04 2.89
CA LEU A 13 0.70 -2.97 1.92
C LEU A 13 2.11 -2.39 2.03
N THR A 14 2.55 -2.06 3.25
CA THR A 14 3.91 -1.51 3.46
C THR A 14 5.00 -2.56 3.23
N GLY A 15 4.73 -3.82 3.59
CA GLY A 15 5.64 -4.95 3.36
C GLY A 15 5.81 -5.26 1.88
N THR A 16 4.72 -5.26 1.11
CA THR A 16 4.76 -5.42 -0.35
C THR A 16 5.50 -4.27 -1.02
N ALA A 17 5.27 -3.02 -0.58
CA ALA A 17 6.05 -1.87 -1.05
C ALA A 17 7.56 -2.08 -0.82
N PHE A 18 7.93 -2.55 0.39
CA PHE A 18 9.32 -2.85 0.74
C PHE A 18 9.92 -3.93 -0.16
N LEU A 19 9.22 -5.06 -0.36
CA LEU A 19 9.70 -6.14 -1.23
C LEU A 19 9.94 -5.70 -2.67
N HIS A 20 9.14 -4.77 -3.18
CA HIS A 20 9.34 -4.20 -4.50
C HIS A 20 10.56 -3.25 -4.54
N SER A 21 10.72 -2.43 -3.50
CA SER A 21 11.76 -1.42 -3.46
C SER A 21 13.14 -1.97 -3.05
N VAL A 22 13.21 -3.11 -2.33
CA VAL A 22 14.49 -3.77 -2.03
C VAL A 22 15.15 -4.32 -3.30
N ILE A 23 14.37 -4.79 -4.27
CA ILE A 23 14.88 -5.22 -5.58
C ILE A 23 15.56 -4.05 -6.31
N VAL A 24 14.99 -2.85 -6.23
CA VAL A 24 15.59 -1.63 -6.80
C VAL A 24 16.85 -1.25 -6.02
N GLN A 25 16.84 -1.36 -4.69
CA GLN A 25 18.03 -1.11 -3.88
C GLN A 25 19.18 -2.06 -4.24
N GLU A 26 18.94 -3.35 -4.38
CA GLU A 26 19.98 -4.33 -4.75
C GLU A 26 20.55 -4.05 -6.14
N ARG A 27 19.69 -3.70 -7.11
CA ARG A 27 20.11 -3.51 -8.50
C ARG A 27 20.70 -2.12 -8.79
N ARG A 28 20.29 -1.09 -8.05
CA ARG A 28 20.63 0.32 -8.34
C ARG A 28 21.35 1.03 -7.19
N GLY A 29 21.44 0.40 -6.02
CA GLY A 29 22.03 1.00 -4.82
C GLY A 29 21.22 2.17 -4.26
N MET A 30 19.93 2.30 -4.63
CA MET A 30 19.03 3.42 -4.27
C MET A 30 18.08 3.08 -3.12
N LEU A 31 17.31 4.08 -2.65
CA LEU A 31 16.14 3.88 -1.76
C LEU A 31 16.42 3.24 -0.39
N ARG A 32 17.66 3.27 0.12
CA ARG A 32 18.03 2.66 1.42
C ARG A 32 17.19 3.19 2.58
N VAL A 33 17.11 4.51 2.74
CA VAL A 33 16.32 5.16 3.82
C VAL A 33 14.83 4.82 3.69
N TRP A 34 14.31 4.83 2.46
CA TRP A 34 12.93 4.46 2.17
C TRP A 34 12.61 3.01 2.56
N ASN A 35 13.47 2.08 2.18
CA ASN A 35 13.31 0.66 2.51
C ASN A 35 13.36 0.41 4.01
N LEU A 36 14.29 1.05 4.72
CA LEU A 36 14.33 0.98 6.18
C LEU A 36 13.05 1.56 6.81
N SER A 37 12.55 2.67 6.27
CA SER A 37 11.31 3.28 6.76
C SER A 37 10.10 2.36 6.54
N LEU A 38 9.98 1.72 5.37
CA LEU A 38 8.91 0.76 5.09
C LEU A 38 9.00 -0.50 5.96
N LEU A 39 10.21 -1.00 6.23
CA LEU A 39 10.42 -2.14 7.12
C LEU A 39 9.96 -1.80 8.55
N LEU A 40 10.38 -0.65 9.07
CA LEU A 40 10.01 -0.17 10.41
C LEU A 40 8.51 0.12 10.50
N ALA A 41 7.92 0.72 9.46
CA ALA A 41 6.48 0.94 9.37
C ALA A 41 5.71 -0.39 9.37
N THR A 42 6.16 -1.39 8.60
CA THR A 42 5.55 -2.72 8.56
C THR A 42 5.54 -3.37 9.94
N PHE A 43 6.66 -3.31 10.66
CA PHE A 43 6.75 -3.84 12.02
C PHE A 43 5.84 -3.08 13.01
N ALA A 44 5.86 -1.74 12.97
CA ALA A 44 5.03 -0.92 13.83
C ALA A 44 3.53 -1.15 13.56
N LEU A 45 3.12 -1.27 12.30
CA LEU A 45 1.73 -1.50 11.90
C LEU A 45 1.23 -2.88 12.35
N THR A 46 2.10 -3.90 12.43
CA THR A 46 1.72 -5.21 12.99
C THR A 46 1.34 -5.09 14.48
N ILE A 47 2.11 -4.31 15.24
CA ILE A 47 1.83 -4.05 16.66
C ILE A 47 0.57 -3.20 16.80
N PHE A 48 0.41 -2.18 15.96
CA PHE A 48 -0.79 -1.35 15.93
C PHE A 48 -2.05 -2.17 15.61
N GLY A 49 -1.98 -3.07 14.62
CA GLY A 49 -3.08 -3.97 14.31
C GLY A 49 -3.41 -4.91 15.47
N THR A 50 -2.39 -5.40 16.18
CA THR A 50 -2.60 -6.21 17.40
C THR A 50 -3.26 -5.39 18.52
N PHE A 51 -2.90 -4.12 18.67
CA PHE A 51 -3.58 -3.21 19.60
C PHE A 51 -5.06 -3.06 19.24
N LEU A 52 -5.38 -2.77 17.98
CA LEU A 52 -6.76 -2.59 17.53
C LEU A 52 -7.63 -3.83 17.79
N THR A 53 -7.11 -5.03 17.54
CA THR A 53 -7.89 -6.28 17.68
C THR A 53 -8.02 -6.83 19.10
N ARG A 54 -7.31 -6.24 20.09
CA ARG A 54 -7.21 -6.78 21.45
C ARG A 54 -7.57 -5.79 22.55
N SER A 55 -7.79 -4.53 22.19
CA SER A 55 -7.93 -3.43 23.15
C SER A 55 -9.37 -3.12 23.54
N GLY A 56 -10.39 -3.58 22.80
CA GLY A 56 -11.78 -3.15 23.03
C GLY A 56 -12.08 -1.74 22.52
N VAL A 57 -11.15 -1.12 21.78
CA VAL A 57 -11.25 0.30 21.36
C VAL A 57 -12.01 0.47 20.05
N ILE A 58 -12.23 -0.61 19.29
CA ILE A 58 -12.97 -0.57 18.02
C ILE A 58 -14.14 -1.54 18.08
N ASP A 59 -15.33 -1.07 17.72
CA ASP A 59 -16.48 -1.95 17.50
C ASP A 59 -16.32 -2.69 16.17
N SER A 60 -15.99 -3.98 16.23
CA SER A 60 -15.84 -4.85 15.06
C SER A 60 -16.38 -6.25 15.32
N VAL A 61 -17.00 -6.85 14.30
CA VAL A 61 -17.45 -8.24 14.33
C VAL A 61 -16.28 -9.25 14.33
N HIS A 62 -15.08 -8.80 13.95
CA HIS A 62 -13.86 -9.58 13.92
C HIS A 62 -12.93 -9.27 15.11
N GLU A 63 -13.41 -8.51 16.10
CA GLU A 63 -12.60 -8.26 17.30
C GLU A 63 -12.43 -9.55 18.10
N PHE A 64 -11.20 -9.82 18.54
CA PHE A 64 -10.92 -10.91 19.46
C PHE A 64 -11.16 -10.43 20.89
N SER A 65 -11.31 -11.37 21.84
CA SER A 65 -11.64 -11.04 23.24
C SER A 65 -10.82 -9.86 23.80
N ALA A 66 -11.52 -8.86 24.33
CA ALA A 66 -10.89 -7.70 24.94
C ALA A 66 -9.96 -8.13 26.09
N SER A 67 -8.78 -7.51 26.14
CA SER A 67 -7.76 -7.83 27.14
C SER A 67 -7.15 -6.57 27.75
N SER A 68 -6.59 -6.68 28.95
CA SER A 68 -5.91 -5.58 29.65
C SER A 68 -4.57 -5.16 29.00
N LEU A 69 -4.19 -5.76 27.87
CA LEU A 69 -2.92 -5.50 27.17
C LEU A 69 -2.94 -4.24 26.29
N GLY A 70 -4.11 -3.65 26.03
CA GLY A 70 -4.26 -2.47 25.15
C GLY A 70 -3.24 -1.35 25.43
N PRO A 71 -3.16 -0.82 26.68
CA PRO A 71 -2.19 0.23 27.02
C PRO A 71 -0.73 -0.17 26.80
N LEU A 72 -0.37 -1.43 27.08
CA LEU A 72 0.98 -1.94 26.87
C LEU A 72 1.34 -1.99 25.39
N LEU A 73 0.42 -2.49 24.55
CA LEU A 73 0.61 -2.56 23.10
C LEU A 73 0.71 -1.16 22.48
N LEU A 74 -0.11 -0.22 22.94
CA LEU A 74 -0.06 1.17 22.48
C LEU A 74 1.26 1.85 22.89
N GLY A 75 1.71 1.63 24.13
CA GLY A 75 3.00 2.14 24.61
C GLY A 75 4.19 1.54 23.85
N LEU A 76 4.14 0.25 23.54
CA LEU A 76 5.14 -0.43 22.71
C LEU A 76 5.16 0.12 21.28
N PHE A 77 3.98 0.29 20.66
CA PHE A 77 3.83 0.90 19.35
C PHE A 77 4.45 2.31 19.32
N ALA A 78 4.06 3.18 20.26
CA ALA A 78 4.57 4.54 20.35
C ALA A 78 6.11 4.56 20.52
N THR A 79 6.64 3.71 21.39
CA THR A 79 8.08 3.57 21.61
C THR A 79 8.81 3.18 20.33
N ILE A 80 8.31 2.17 19.61
CA ILE A 80 8.91 1.70 18.36
C ILE A 80 8.86 2.78 17.29
N VAL A 81 7.74 3.48 17.13
CA VAL A 81 7.61 4.57 16.14
C VAL A 81 8.59 5.70 16.46
N ILE A 82 8.65 6.17 17.71
CA ILE A 82 9.54 7.25 18.13
C ILE A 82 11.01 6.86 17.91
N LEU A 83 11.42 5.67 18.38
CA LEU A 83 12.80 5.19 18.20
C LEU A 83 13.16 5.01 16.72
N SER A 84 12.23 4.47 15.92
CA SER A 84 12.43 4.28 14.48
C SER A 84 12.66 5.61 13.78
N VAL A 85 11.79 6.59 14.01
CA VAL A 85 11.92 7.94 13.41
C VAL A 85 13.19 8.63 13.88
N ALA A 86 13.51 8.56 15.18
CA ALA A 86 14.72 9.15 15.73
C ALA A 86 15.99 8.54 15.13
N LEU A 87 16.07 7.21 15.02
CA LEU A 87 17.21 6.50 14.44
C LEU A 87 17.37 6.78 12.95
N VAL A 88 16.28 6.77 12.18
CA VAL A 88 16.30 7.09 10.75
C VAL A 88 16.68 8.55 10.54
N GLY A 89 16.16 9.48 11.35
CA GLY A 89 16.53 10.89 11.29
C GLY A 89 18.00 11.13 11.64
N TRP A 90 18.52 10.44 12.66
CA TRP A 90 19.91 10.60 13.09
C TRP A 90 20.92 9.96 12.13
N ARG A 91 20.64 8.76 11.62
CA ARG A 91 21.57 8.03 10.72
C ARG A 91 21.24 8.16 9.24
N GLY A 92 20.20 8.91 8.87
CA GLY A 92 19.70 9.02 7.51
C GLY A 92 20.77 9.47 6.51
N ASP A 93 21.64 10.40 6.90
CA ASP A 93 22.71 10.90 6.02
C ASP A 93 23.76 9.83 5.70
N GLN A 94 24.08 8.94 6.65
CA GLN A 94 25.00 7.82 6.42
C GLN A 94 24.38 6.74 5.50
N LEU A 95 23.05 6.73 5.41
CA LEU A 95 22.27 5.79 4.62
C LEU A 95 21.94 6.33 3.22
N ARG A 96 22.33 7.56 2.89
CA ARG A 96 22.08 8.16 1.57
C ARG A 96 22.73 7.33 0.47
N SER A 97 21.92 7.10 -0.56
CA SER A 97 22.32 6.37 -1.76
C SER A 97 22.80 7.34 -2.84
N PRO A 98 23.92 7.06 -3.52
CA PRO A 98 24.41 7.89 -4.62
C PRO A 98 23.62 7.73 -5.93
N GLY A 99 22.82 6.66 -6.07
CA GLY A 99 22.07 6.40 -7.30
C GLY A 99 20.90 7.37 -7.51
N SER A 100 20.68 7.76 -8.77
CA SER A 100 19.55 8.59 -9.22
C SER A 100 18.68 7.84 -10.24
N ILE A 101 17.46 8.35 -10.45
CA ILE A 101 16.56 7.84 -11.47
C ILE A 101 16.92 8.51 -12.80
N ASP A 102 17.40 7.73 -13.76
CA ASP A 102 17.84 8.22 -15.08
C ASP A 102 16.66 8.67 -15.96
N SER A 103 15.51 8.01 -15.84
CA SER A 103 14.28 8.36 -16.56
C SER A 103 13.03 7.91 -15.79
N PRO A 104 11.94 8.70 -15.78
CA PRO A 104 10.67 8.27 -15.19
C PRO A 104 10.03 7.09 -15.95
N VAL A 105 10.27 6.96 -17.26
CA VAL A 105 9.78 5.83 -18.07
C VAL A 105 10.82 4.71 -18.05
N SER A 106 10.99 4.13 -16.87
CA SER A 106 11.93 3.07 -16.59
C SER A 106 11.33 2.09 -15.58
N ARG A 107 11.94 0.91 -15.47
CA ARG A 107 11.54 -0.05 -14.47
C ARG A 107 11.71 0.52 -13.06
N GLU A 108 12.77 1.29 -12.81
CA GLU A 108 13.00 2.03 -11.56
C GLU A 108 11.85 3.00 -11.25
N GLY A 109 11.43 3.80 -12.23
CA GLY A 109 10.32 4.74 -12.09
C GLY A 109 9.00 4.04 -11.80
N ALA A 110 8.72 2.92 -12.46
CA ALA A 110 7.52 2.13 -12.21
C ALA A 110 7.52 1.47 -10.81
N PHE A 111 8.67 0.96 -10.34
CA PHE A 111 8.79 0.44 -8.98
C PHE A 111 8.57 1.53 -7.92
N LEU A 112 9.10 2.75 -8.16
CA LEU A 112 8.88 3.89 -7.28
C LEU A 112 7.41 4.33 -7.28
N ALA A 113 6.78 4.41 -8.44
CA ALA A 113 5.36 4.75 -8.56
C ALA A 113 4.49 3.71 -7.82
N ASN A 114 4.78 2.42 -8.00
CA ASN A 114 4.09 1.33 -7.30
C ASN A 114 4.24 1.45 -5.78
N ASN A 115 5.45 1.78 -5.31
CA ASN A 115 5.71 2.02 -3.90
C ASN A 115 4.90 3.20 -3.35
N LEU A 116 4.87 4.32 -4.07
CA LEU A 116 4.10 5.49 -3.67
C LEU A 116 2.61 5.18 -3.58
N LEU A 117 2.07 4.42 -4.55
CA LEU A 117 0.67 4.00 -4.54
C LEU A 117 0.36 3.09 -3.34
N PHE A 118 1.18 2.08 -3.07
CA PHE A 118 1.00 1.22 -1.89
C PHE A 118 1.02 2.01 -0.58
N THR A 119 2.00 2.92 -0.41
CA THR A 119 2.10 3.75 0.78
C THR A 119 0.91 4.71 0.91
N LEU A 120 0.42 5.27 -0.20
CA LEU A 120 -0.74 6.16 -0.18
C LEU A 120 -2.04 5.40 0.15
N VAL A 121 -2.23 4.20 -0.39
CA VAL A 121 -3.35 3.31 -0.03
C VAL A 121 -3.28 2.97 1.46
N ALA A 122 -2.11 2.59 1.97
CA ALA A 122 -1.93 2.32 3.39
C ALA A 122 -2.24 3.55 4.25
N PHE A 123 -1.78 4.74 3.84
CA PHE A 123 -2.07 5.98 4.55
C PHE A 123 -3.57 6.30 4.60
N ILE A 124 -4.28 6.17 3.49
CA ILE A 124 -5.73 6.43 3.42
C ILE A 124 -6.50 5.45 4.31
N ILE A 125 -6.11 4.18 4.30
CA ILE A 125 -6.72 3.15 5.14
C ILE A 125 -6.45 3.44 6.62
N LEU A 126 -5.19 3.73 6.98
CA LEU A 126 -4.80 4.07 8.34
C LEU A 126 -5.58 5.30 8.83
N LEU A 127 -5.67 6.35 8.01
CA LEU A 127 -6.41 7.55 8.34
C LEU A 127 -7.90 7.26 8.57
N GLY A 128 -8.54 6.50 7.67
CA GLY A 128 -9.94 6.12 7.79
C GLY A 128 -10.23 5.27 9.03
N THR A 129 -9.28 4.42 9.44
CA THR A 129 -9.40 3.57 10.63
C THR A 129 -9.12 4.33 11.93
N VAL A 130 -8.14 5.24 11.93
CA VAL A 130 -7.73 5.99 13.14
C VAL A 130 -8.61 7.22 13.40
N PHE A 131 -9.15 7.84 12.36
CA PHE A 131 -9.93 9.08 12.49
C PHE A 131 -11.10 8.97 13.48
N PRO A 132 -11.97 7.93 13.42
CA PRO A 132 -12.99 7.72 14.44
C PRO A 132 -12.47 7.69 15.87
N LEU A 133 -11.34 7.01 16.10
CA LEU A 133 -10.75 6.85 17.42
C LEU A 133 -10.25 8.19 17.99
N ILE A 134 -9.74 9.05 17.12
CA ILE A 134 -9.32 10.41 17.52
C ILE A 134 -10.55 11.24 17.91
N VAL A 135 -11.62 11.17 17.13
CA VAL A 135 -12.85 11.93 17.42
C VAL A 135 -13.49 11.45 18.72
N GLU A 136 -13.58 10.14 18.92
CA GLU A 136 -14.09 9.56 20.15
C GLU A 136 -13.23 9.96 21.35
N ALA A 137 -11.91 9.96 21.24
CA ALA A 137 -11.01 10.37 22.32
C ALA A 137 -11.13 11.85 22.72
N ILE A 138 -11.52 12.74 21.81
CA ILE A 138 -11.60 14.19 22.05
C ILE A 138 -13.03 14.61 22.43
N ASN A 139 -14.02 14.16 21.65
CA ASN A 139 -15.41 14.61 21.74
C ASN A 139 -16.31 13.59 22.46
N ASN A 140 -15.84 12.37 22.69
CA ASN A 140 -16.64 11.25 23.20
C ASN A 140 -17.82 10.89 22.27
N ASP A 141 -17.68 11.22 20.98
CA ASP A 141 -18.62 10.90 19.90
C ASP A 141 -18.14 9.66 19.15
N GLN A 142 -18.98 8.62 19.13
CA GLN A 142 -18.71 7.42 18.34
C GLN A 142 -19.06 7.64 16.87
N LEU A 143 -18.04 7.59 16.02
CA LEU A 143 -18.18 7.68 14.58
C LEU A 143 -17.71 6.38 13.93
N ALA A 144 -18.23 6.08 12.75
CA ALA A 144 -17.72 4.99 11.93
C ALA A 144 -17.47 5.52 10.51
N VAL A 145 -16.27 5.27 9.98
CA VAL A 145 -15.98 5.55 8.57
C VAL A 145 -16.47 4.36 7.75
N GLY A 146 -17.54 4.59 7.00
CA GLY A 146 -18.16 3.55 6.18
C GLY A 146 -17.48 3.30 4.83
N ARG A 147 -17.90 2.21 4.19
CA ARG A 147 -17.49 1.78 2.84
C ARG A 147 -17.39 2.89 1.78
N PRO A 148 -18.32 3.88 1.68
CA PRO A 148 -18.24 4.91 0.64
C PRO A 148 -16.96 5.74 0.66
N TYR A 149 -16.35 5.98 1.83
CA TYR A 149 -15.08 6.69 1.95
C TYR A 149 -13.95 5.89 1.29
N PHE A 150 -13.82 4.62 1.66
CA PHE A 150 -12.74 3.76 1.18
C PHE A 150 -12.91 3.47 -0.31
N ASP A 151 -14.11 3.13 -0.77
CA ASP A 151 -14.35 2.83 -2.19
C ASP A 151 -14.01 4.05 -3.06
N ARG A 152 -14.43 5.26 -2.67
CA ARG A 152 -14.15 6.48 -3.42
C ARG A 152 -12.66 6.83 -3.47
N MET A 153 -11.94 6.62 -2.37
CA MET A 153 -10.52 6.98 -2.28
C MET A 153 -9.60 5.92 -2.89
N LEU A 154 -9.94 4.64 -2.72
CA LEU A 154 -9.07 3.52 -3.08
C LEU A 154 -9.31 3.00 -4.49
N LEU A 155 -10.51 3.14 -5.06
CA LEU A 155 -10.78 2.73 -6.43
C LEU A 155 -9.81 3.36 -7.47
N PRO A 156 -9.62 4.70 -7.52
CA PRO A 156 -8.69 5.28 -8.50
C PRO A 156 -7.24 4.85 -8.27
N LEU A 157 -6.84 4.66 -7.00
CA LEU A 157 -5.50 4.19 -6.65
C LEU A 157 -5.29 2.72 -7.02
N GLY A 158 -6.30 1.87 -6.82
CA GLY A 158 -6.28 0.47 -7.20
C GLY A 158 -6.16 0.31 -8.71
N ILE A 159 -6.93 1.07 -9.49
CA ILE A 159 -6.82 1.10 -10.95
C ILE A 159 -5.41 1.55 -11.37
N ALA A 160 -4.88 2.63 -10.78
CA ALA A 160 -3.53 3.09 -11.08
C ALA A 160 -2.46 2.02 -10.75
N LEU A 161 -2.62 1.31 -9.63
CA LEU A 161 -1.71 0.25 -9.19
C LEU A 161 -1.73 -0.93 -10.16
N LEU A 162 -2.91 -1.38 -10.59
CA LEU A 162 -3.05 -2.43 -11.60
C LEU A 162 -2.40 -2.05 -12.93
N LEU A 163 -2.59 -0.80 -13.37
CA LEU A 163 -1.95 -0.30 -14.59
C LEU A 163 -0.43 -0.29 -14.47
N VAL A 164 0.12 0.19 -13.35
CA VAL A 164 1.57 0.18 -13.12
C VAL A 164 2.10 -1.25 -13.07
N MET A 165 1.41 -2.17 -12.40
CA MET A 165 1.79 -3.60 -12.35
C MET A 165 1.75 -4.27 -13.73
N GLY A 166 0.81 -3.88 -14.60
CA GLY A 166 0.75 -4.38 -15.98
C GLY A 166 1.86 -3.83 -16.87
N VAL A 167 2.22 -2.55 -16.71
CA VAL A 167 3.23 -1.88 -17.54
C VAL A 167 4.66 -2.17 -17.08
N ALA A 168 4.91 -2.27 -15.76
CA ALA A 168 6.26 -2.39 -15.20
C ALA A 168 7.10 -3.56 -15.76
N PRO A 169 6.56 -4.77 -16.00
CA PRO A 169 7.32 -5.87 -16.60
C PRO A 169 7.80 -5.59 -18.03
N LEU A 170 7.08 -4.75 -18.78
CA LEU A 170 7.39 -4.40 -20.17
C LEU A 170 8.57 -3.42 -20.26
N LEU A 171 8.78 -2.61 -19.21
CA LEU A 171 9.83 -1.61 -19.11
C LEU A 171 11.20 -2.22 -18.88
N THR A 172 12.24 -1.54 -19.37
CA THR A 172 13.66 -1.86 -19.12
C THR A 172 14.27 -0.96 -18.05
N TRP A 173 15.40 -1.39 -17.47
CA TRP A 173 16.17 -0.57 -16.54
C TRP A 173 16.75 0.67 -17.25
N ARG A 174 16.92 1.78 -16.53
CA ARG A 174 17.35 3.11 -17.00
C ARG A 174 16.38 3.84 -17.92
N SER A 175 16.05 3.25 -19.07
CA SER A 175 15.13 3.85 -20.04
C SER A 175 14.51 2.77 -20.91
N THR A 176 13.29 3.03 -21.40
CA THR A 176 12.58 2.15 -22.32
C THR A 176 12.30 2.88 -23.63
N ASN A 177 12.67 2.29 -24.76
CA ASN A 177 12.30 2.81 -26.08
C ASN A 177 10.81 2.57 -26.35
N GLY A 178 10.08 3.60 -26.81
CA GLY A 178 8.64 3.52 -27.09
C GLY A 178 8.25 2.44 -28.11
N HIS A 179 9.08 2.19 -29.13
CA HIS A 179 8.84 1.13 -30.11
C HIS A 179 8.92 -0.26 -29.45
N LEU A 180 9.89 -0.47 -28.56
CA LEU A 180 10.06 -1.72 -27.81
C LEU A 180 8.91 -1.94 -26.81
N LEU A 181 8.41 -0.86 -26.21
CA LEU A 181 7.24 -0.92 -25.34
C LEU A 181 5.99 -1.35 -26.12
N GLY A 182 5.75 -0.76 -27.29
CA GLY A 182 4.63 -1.10 -28.16
C GLY A 182 4.64 -2.57 -28.58
N THR A 183 5.78 -3.08 -29.07
CA THR A 183 5.88 -4.48 -29.49
C THR A 183 5.67 -5.47 -28.34
N ARG A 184 6.17 -5.14 -27.14
CA ARG A 184 5.96 -5.98 -25.94
C ARG A 184 4.54 -5.90 -25.39
N ALA A 185 3.86 -4.77 -25.55
CA ALA A 185 2.49 -4.57 -25.07
C ALA A 185 1.45 -5.32 -25.92
N LEU A 186 1.74 -5.61 -27.20
CA LEU A 186 0.78 -6.25 -28.11
C LEU A 186 0.28 -7.61 -27.61
N GLY A 187 1.17 -8.47 -27.10
CA GLY A 187 0.79 -9.80 -26.60
C GLY A 187 -0.20 -9.74 -25.43
N PRO A 188 0.16 -9.07 -24.32
CA PRO A 188 -0.75 -8.86 -23.19
C PRO A 188 -2.03 -8.12 -23.58
N ALA A 189 -1.96 -7.11 -24.45
CA ALA A 189 -3.14 -6.35 -24.90
C ALA A 189 -4.10 -7.22 -25.73
N ALA A 190 -3.57 -8.06 -26.62
CA ALA A 190 -4.39 -9.00 -27.40
C ALA A 190 -5.07 -10.02 -26.49
N LEU A 191 -4.34 -10.58 -25.50
CA LEU A 191 -4.92 -11.49 -24.52
C LEU A 191 -6.02 -10.80 -23.69
N GLY A 192 -5.78 -9.58 -23.22
CA GLY A 192 -6.76 -8.77 -22.51
C GLY A 192 -8.03 -8.54 -23.34
N ALA A 193 -7.87 -8.13 -24.61
CA ALA A 193 -9.00 -7.94 -25.53
C ALA A 193 -9.79 -9.23 -25.77
N LEU A 194 -9.11 -10.37 -25.92
CA LEU A 194 -9.77 -11.68 -26.05
C LEU A 194 -10.54 -12.06 -24.79
N THR A 195 -9.98 -11.82 -23.60
CA THR A 195 -10.69 -12.07 -22.34
C THR A 195 -11.93 -11.19 -22.17
N MET A 196 -11.85 -9.91 -22.55
CA MET A 196 -13.01 -9.02 -22.53
C MET A 196 -14.08 -9.46 -23.53
N ALA A 197 -13.69 -9.85 -24.74
CA ALA A 197 -14.61 -10.37 -25.75
C ALA A 197 -15.30 -11.66 -25.29
N ALA A 198 -14.55 -12.57 -24.65
CA ALA A 198 -15.11 -13.78 -24.07
C ALA A 198 -16.08 -13.48 -22.92
N ALA A 199 -15.77 -12.52 -22.04
CA ALA A 199 -16.67 -12.12 -20.96
C ALA A 199 -18.00 -11.58 -21.50
N VAL A 200 -17.97 -10.71 -22.52
CA VAL A 200 -19.18 -10.21 -23.19
C VAL A 200 -19.95 -11.35 -23.85
N TRP A 201 -19.26 -12.27 -24.53
CA TRP A 201 -19.90 -13.42 -25.16
C TRP A 201 -20.58 -14.37 -24.16
N LEU A 202 -20.01 -14.51 -22.96
CA LEU A 202 -20.59 -15.30 -21.86
C LEU A 202 -21.71 -14.57 -21.10
N GLY A 203 -22.11 -13.36 -21.53
CA GLY A 203 -23.25 -12.63 -20.99
C GLY A 203 -22.88 -11.62 -19.89
N ALA A 204 -21.62 -11.16 -19.80
CA ALA A 204 -21.28 -10.06 -18.92
C ALA A 204 -21.88 -8.74 -19.45
N GLU A 205 -22.80 -8.15 -18.69
CA GLU A 205 -23.42 -6.86 -19.00
C GLU A 205 -22.83 -5.74 -18.15
N GLY A 206 -22.49 -4.61 -18.78
CA GLY A 206 -21.96 -3.42 -18.12
C GLY A 206 -20.43 -3.33 -18.07
N LEU A 207 -19.91 -2.12 -17.86
CA LEU A 207 -18.46 -1.84 -17.89
C LEU A 207 -17.70 -2.50 -16.74
N GLY A 208 -18.29 -2.55 -15.54
CA GLY A 208 -17.65 -3.13 -14.36
C GLY A 208 -17.31 -4.62 -14.54
N PRO A 209 -18.30 -5.48 -14.80
CA PRO A 209 -18.06 -6.91 -15.02
C PRO A 209 -17.12 -7.21 -16.19
N VAL A 210 -17.20 -6.43 -17.28
CA VAL A 210 -16.35 -6.61 -18.46
C VAL A 210 -14.89 -6.19 -18.19
N LEU A 211 -14.68 -5.18 -17.35
CA LEU A 211 -13.34 -4.71 -16.95
C LEU A 211 -12.80 -5.44 -15.70
N GLY A 212 -13.58 -6.33 -15.09
CA GLY A 212 -13.24 -6.98 -13.83
C GLY A 212 -13.24 -6.03 -12.63
N ILE A 213 -13.97 -4.92 -12.72
CA ILE A 213 -14.13 -3.90 -11.67
C ILE A 213 -15.56 -4.02 -11.14
N ALA A 214 -15.75 -4.72 -10.02
CA ALA A 214 -17.05 -4.92 -9.38
C ALA A 214 -17.21 -4.07 -8.11
#